data_AF-A0A1H3JXQ3-F1
#
_entry.id   AF-A0A1H3JXQ3-F1
#
_cell.length_a   1.000
_cell.length_b   1.000
_cell.length_c   1.000
_cell.angle_alpha   90.00
_cell.angle_beta   90.00
_cell.angle_gamma   90.00
#
_symmetry.space_group_name_H-M   'P 1'
#
loop_
_entity.id
_entity.type
_entity.pdbx_description
1 polymer ?
#
loop_
_entity_poly.entity_id
_entity_poly.type
_entity_poly.pdbx_seq_one_letter_code
_entity_poly.pdbx_strand_id
1 'polypeptide(L)'
;MGPRATARVQDITTEAELTELLGEPIRGAVAKERTTLDELDRQVLSHCAEAFLRSELWDPASRAPDAVPLRAVIAHRLERRDQRLEDIERYYGEQYSAGLHPAT
;
A
#
# COMPACT_ATOMS: atom_id res chain seq x y z
N MET A 1 -2.05 15.71 22.84
CA MET A 1 -2.49 15.35 21.48
C MET A 1 -3.10 16.60 20.86
N GLY A 2 -2.30 17.35 20.08
CA GLY A 2 -2.77 18.60 19.48
C GLY A 2 -3.78 18.35 18.35
N PRO A 3 -4.66 19.31 18.02
CA PRO A 3 -5.62 19.15 16.94
C PRO A 3 -4.88 18.94 15.62
N ARG A 4 -5.13 17.80 14.96
CA ARG A 4 -4.59 17.49 13.64
C ARG A 4 -5.28 18.44 12.64
N ALA A 5 -4.51 19.26 11.94
CA ALA A 5 -5.03 20.17 10.93
C ALA A 5 -5.92 19.40 9.94
N THR A 6 -7.12 19.89 9.68
CA THR A 6 -8.02 19.35 8.67
C THR A 6 -7.39 19.59 7.30
N ALA A 7 -6.66 18.60 6.80
CA ALA A 7 -6.15 18.62 5.44
C ALA A 7 -7.35 18.67 4.49
N ARG A 8 -7.40 19.68 3.62
CA ARG A 8 -8.35 19.71 2.52
C ARG A 8 -7.96 18.61 1.54
N VAL A 9 -8.92 17.76 1.18
CA VAL A 9 -8.75 16.81 0.09
C VAL A 9 -8.78 17.62 -1.22
N GLN A 10 -7.75 17.43 -2.04
CA GLN A 10 -7.67 18.01 -3.39
C GLN A 10 -7.67 16.85 -4.39
N ASP A 11 -8.48 16.97 -5.44
CA ASP A 11 -8.51 16.01 -6.54
C ASP A 11 -7.31 16.24 -7.48
N ILE A 12 -6.62 15.16 -7.83
CA ILE A 12 -5.56 15.14 -8.86
C ILE A 12 -6.17 14.44 -10.07
N THR A 13 -6.23 15.13 -11.21
CA THR A 13 -6.95 14.62 -12.40
C THR A 13 -6.04 14.36 -13.59
N THR A 14 -4.77 14.76 -13.48
CA THR A 14 -3.78 14.58 -14.53
C THR A 14 -2.50 13.95 -13.98
N GLU A 15 -1.76 13.28 -14.86
CA GLU A 15 -0.45 12.71 -14.55
C GLU A 15 0.57 13.81 -14.20
N ALA A 16 0.54 14.94 -14.91
CA ALA A 16 1.47 16.04 -14.68
C ALA A 16 1.35 16.63 -13.26
N GLU A 17 0.11 16.83 -12.76
CA GLU A 17 -0.14 17.26 -11.37
C GLU A 17 0.41 16.24 -10.36
N LEU A 18 0.28 14.94 -10.65
CA LEU A 18 0.78 13.88 -9.79
C LEU A 18 2.32 13.86 -9.75
N THR A 19 2.96 14.02 -10.91
CA THR A 19 4.43 14.09 -11.03
C THR A 19 5.00 15.34 -10.36
N GLU A 20 4.32 16.49 -10.45
CA GLU A 20 4.73 17.69 -9.70
C GLU A 20 4.67 17.46 -8.18
N LEU A 21 3.65 16.75 -7.70
CA LEU A 21 3.45 16.48 -6.28
C LEU A 21 4.41 15.41 -5.73
N LEU A 22 4.61 14.31 -6.45
CA LEU A 22 5.31 13.11 -5.96
C LEU A 22 6.70 12.90 -6.57
N GLY A 23 7.04 13.62 -7.63
CA GLY A 23 8.25 13.44 -8.43
C GLY A 23 8.12 12.35 -9.49
N GLU A 24 9.22 12.11 -10.21
CA GLU A 24 9.30 11.07 -11.24
C GLU A 24 9.19 9.66 -10.62
N PRO A 25 8.38 8.76 -11.20
CA PRO A 25 8.23 7.42 -10.68
C PRO A 25 9.55 6.64 -10.78
N ILE A 26 9.94 6.02 -9.67
CA ILE A 26 11.12 5.15 -9.64
C ILE A 26 10.93 3.96 -10.60
N ARG A 27 12.04 3.45 -11.16
CA ARG A 27 12.03 2.32 -12.11
C ARG A 27 11.19 1.12 -11.64
N GLY A 28 11.24 0.81 -10.34
CA GLY A 28 10.48 -0.30 -9.76
C GLY A 28 8.97 -0.07 -9.73
N ALA A 29 8.51 1.18 -9.73
CA ALA A 29 7.10 1.54 -9.86
C ALA A 29 6.66 1.40 -11.33
N VAL A 30 7.44 1.97 -12.26
CA VAL A 30 7.17 1.85 -13.71
C VAL A 30 7.14 0.38 -14.15
N ALA A 31 8.05 -0.44 -13.64
CA ALA A 31 8.10 -1.87 -13.98
C ALA A 31 6.89 -2.69 -13.48
N LYS A 32 6.05 -2.13 -12.60
CA LYS A 32 4.79 -2.76 -12.15
C LYS A 32 3.60 -2.39 -13.03
N GLU A 33 3.76 -1.41 -13.92
CA GLU A 33 2.70 -1.03 -14.85
C GLU A 33 2.42 -2.19 -15.81
N ARG A 34 1.14 -2.55 -15.94
CA ARG A 34 0.66 -3.56 -16.87
C ARG A 34 -0.46 -2.95 -17.71
N THR A 35 -0.19 -2.79 -19.00
CA THR A 35 -1.18 -2.28 -19.97
C THR A 35 -2.10 -3.37 -20.52
N THR A 36 -1.82 -4.64 -20.19
CA THR A 36 -2.63 -5.80 -20.57
C THR A 36 -2.73 -6.79 -19.42
N LEU A 37 -3.88 -7.41 -19.23
CA LEU A 37 -4.10 -8.47 -18.24
C LEU A 37 -3.79 -9.85 -18.84
N ASP A 38 -2.87 -10.57 -18.20
CA ASP A 38 -2.60 -11.97 -18.52
C ASP A 38 -3.75 -12.89 -18.04
N GLU A 39 -3.64 -14.19 -18.33
CA GLU A 39 -4.70 -15.15 -17.98
C GLU A 39 -4.88 -15.32 -16.46
N LEU A 40 -3.78 -15.25 -15.68
CA LEU A 40 -3.85 -15.33 -14.23
C LEU A 40 -4.49 -14.06 -13.64
N ASP A 41 -4.11 -12.89 -14.15
CA ASP A 41 -4.72 -11.61 -13.79
C ASP A 41 -6.24 -11.64 -14.00
N ARG A 42 -6.70 -12.20 -15.13
CA ARG A 42 -8.14 -12.33 -15.44
C ARG A 42 -8.85 -13.28 -14.50
N GLN A 43 -8.28 -14.44 -14.20
CA GLN A 43 -8.87 -15.39 -13.24
C GLN A 43 -8.95 -14.81 -11.83
N VAL A 44 -7.95 -14.00 -11.44
CA VAL A 44 -7.97 -13.29 -10.17
C VAL A 44 -9.06 -12.22 -10.18
N LEU A 45 -9.08 -11.34 -11.18
CA LEU A 45 -10.05 -10.25 -11.23
C LEU A 45 -11.49 -10.72 -11.47
N SER A 46 -11.70 -11.86 -12.12
CA SER A 46 -13.04 -12.40 -12.35
C SER A 46 -13.75 -12.86 -11.06
N HIS A 47 -13.00 -13.20 -10.01
CA HIS A 47 -13.58 -13.52 -8.70
C HIS A 47 -13.57 -12.32 -7.74
N CYS A 48 -12.89 -11.24 -8.10
CA CYS A 48 -12.71 -10.08 -7.23
C CYS A 48 -13.98 -9.24 -7.04
N ALA A 49 -14.94 -9.24 -7.97
CA ALA A 49 -16.18 -8.48 -7.76
C ALA A 49 -16.96 -8.99 -6.54
N GLU A 50 -17.01 -10.31 -6.35
CA GLU A 50 -17.68 -10.92 -5.20
C GLU A 50 -16.85 -10.75 -3.92
N ALA A 51 -15.53 -10.89 -4.00
CA ALA A 51 -14.64 -10.61 -2.85
C ALA A 51 -14.72 -9.14 -2.41
N PHE A 52 -14.81 -8.19 -3.35
CA PHE A 52 -14.96 -6.76 -3.07
C PHE A 52 -16.28 -6.48 -2.36
N LEU A 53 -17.39 -7.06 -2.84
CA LEU A 53 -18.70 -6.95 -2.18
C LEU A 53 -18.70 -7.61 -0.78
N ARG A 54 -18.15 -8.82 -0.64
CA ARG A 54 -18.08 -9.56 0.64
C ARG A 54 -17.14 -8.92 1.66
N SER A 55 -16.11 -8.23 1.21
CA SER A 55 -15.19 -7.49 2.07
C SER A 55 -15.75 -6.16 2.58
N GLU A 56 -16.91 -5.75 2.05
CA GLU A 56 -17.55 -4.46 2.34
C GLU A 56 -16.67 -3.24 2.03
N LEU A 57 -15.56 -3.41 1.29
CA LEU A 57 -14.61 -2.34 0.97
C LEU A 57 -15.21 -1.19 0.14
N TRP A 58 -16.40 -1.40 -0.44
CA TRP A 58 -17.17 -0.37 -1.13
C TRP A 58 -17.85 0.61 -0.17
N ASP A 59 -18.08 0.23 1.09
CA ASP A 59 -18.67 1.07 2.13
C ASP A 59 -17.56 1.78 2.91
N PRO A 60 -17.45 3.12 2.84
CA PRO A 60 -16.47 3.85 3.63
C PRO A 60 -16.61 3.65 5.15
N ALA A 61 -17.81 3.33 5.64
CA ALA A 61 -18.05 3.10 7.07
C ALA A 61 -17.49 1.76 7.57
N SER A 62 -17.30 0.77 6.69
CA SER A 62 -16.69 -0.53 7.02
C SER A 62 -15.16 -0.45 7.14
N ARG A 63 -14.55 0.64 6.67
CA ARG A 63 -13.09 0.80 6.63
C ARG A 63 -12.52 0.90 8.04
N ALA A 64 -11.73 -0.11 8.43
CA ALA A 64 -11.02 -0.16 9.70
C ALA A 64 -9.50 -0.13 9.46
N PRO A 65 -8.87 1.06 9.38
CA PRO A 65 -7.43 1.20 9.08
C PRO A 65 -6.54 0.47 10.10
N ASP A 66 -6.99 0.42 11.35
CA ASP A 66 -6.24 -0.17 12.45
C ASP A 66 -6.52 -1.67 12.64
N ALA A 67 -7.40 -2.28 11.82
CA ALA A 67 -7.72 -3.70 11.89
C ALA A 67 -6.62 -4.59 11.29
N VAL A 68 -5.78 -4.04 10.40
CA VAL A 68 -4.69 -4.78 9.78
C VAL A 68 -3.45 -4.72 10.68
N PRO A 69 -2.88 -5.87 11.10
CA PRO A 69 -1.64 -5.87 11.87
C PRO A 69 -0.50 -5.21 11.10
N LEU A 70 0.47 -4.66 11.83
CA LEU A 70 1.69 -4.11 11.22
C LEU A 70 2.36 -5.14 10.30
N ARG A 71 2.97 -4.67 9.21
CA ARG A 71 3.68 -5.52 8.24
C ARG A 71 4.70 -6.45 8.91
N ALA A 72 5.34 -5.98 9.98
CA ALA A 72 6.27 -6.76 10.80
C ALA A 72 5.60 -7.97 11.49
N VAL A 73 4.41 -7.79 12.05
CA VAL A 73 3.62 -8.87 12.68
C VAL A 73 3.21 -9.91 11.63
N ILE A 74 2.80 -9.47 10.44
CA ILE A 74 2.45 -10.36 9.33
C ILE A 74 3.69 -11.14 8.87
N ALA A 75 4.83 -10.46 8.67
CA ALA A 75 6.09 -11.10 8.27
C ALA A 75 6.50 -12.16 9.30
N HIS A 76 6.48 -11.80 10.59
CA HIS A 76 6.87 -12.70 11.66
C HIS A 76 6.00 -13.97 11.68
N ARG A 77 4.68 -13.84 11.45
CA ARG A 77 3.78 -15.01 11.43
C ARG A 77 3.92 -15.88 10.18
N LEU A 78 4.19 -15.29 9.02
CA LEU A 78 4.08 -16.01 7.73
C LEU A 78 5.43 -16.34 7.10
N GLU A 79 6.37 -15.40 7.10
CA GLU A 79 7.58 -15.41 6.26
C GLU A 79 8.89 -15.53 7.07
N ARG A 80 8.95 -14.89 8.25
CA ARG A 80 10.16 -14.70 9.08
C ARG A 80 9.95 -15.22 10.50
N ARG A 81 9.43 -16.45 10.60
CA ARG A 81 9.01 -17.08 11.87
C ARG A 81 10.14 -17.26 12.87
N ASP A 82 11.36 -17.50 12.37
CA ASP A 82 12.54 -17.76 13.19
C ASP A 82 13.25 -16.48 13.69
N GLN A 83 12.82 -15.30 13.23
CA GLN A 83 13.39 -14.02 13.65
C GLN A 83 12.56 -13.41 14.79
N ARG A 84 13.21 -12.69 15.70
CA ARG A 84 12.54 -11.92 16.76
C ARG A 84 11.66 -10.83 16.12
N LEU A 85 10.46 -10.65 16.65
CA LEU A 85 9.54 -9.63 16.15
C LEU A 85 10.16 -8.23 16.18
N GLU A 86 10.90 -7.89 17.23
CA GLU A 86 11.57 -6.60 17.42
C GLU A 86 12.56 -6.28 16.28
N ASP A 87 13.26 -7.29 15.78
CA ASP A 87 14.22 -7.12 14.67
C ASP A 87 13.51 -6.92 13.33
N ILE A 88 12.36 -7.57 13.15
CA ILE A 88 11.50 -7.40 11.98
C ILE A 88 10.82 -6.02 12.00
N GLU A 89 10.38 -5.55 13.18
CA GLU A 89 9.81 -4.21 13.37
C GLU A 89 10.84 -3.13 13.04
N ARG A 90 12.09 -3.30 13.49
CA ARG A 90 13.20 -2.41 13.15
C ARG A 90 13.44 -2.34 11.66
N TYR A 91 13.44 -3.50 10.98
CA TYR A 91 13.58 -3.58 9.53
C TYR A 91 12.46 -2.80 8.84
N TYR A 92 11.18 -3.11 9.12
CA TYR A 92 10.02 -2.46 8.49
C TYR A 92 9.73 -1.04 8.98
N GLY A 93 10.50 -0.52 9.93
CA GLY A 93 10.45 0.86 10.40
C GLY A 93 11.11 1.84 9.42
N GLU A 94 11.78 2.87 9.96
CA GLU A 94 12.41 3.92 9.14
C GLU A 94 13.42 3.38 8.11
N GLN A 95 14.10 2.26 8.42
CA GLN A 95 15.07 1.62 7.54
C GLN A 95 14.44 1.16 6.21
N TYR A 96 13.26 0.54 6.27
CA TYR A 96 12.55 0.10 5.07
C TYR A 96 11.97 1.28 4.27
N SER A 97 11.46 2.29 4.96
CA SER A 97 10.94 3.51 4.31
C SER A 97 12.04 4.25 3.53
N ALA A 98 13.24 4.38 4.11
CA ALA A 98 14.38 5.01 3.44
C ALA A 98 14.81 4.28 2.16
N GLY A 99 14.62 2.95 2.09
CA GLY A 99 14.88 2.16 0.88
C GLY A 99 13.78 2.25 -0.17
N LEU A 100 12.55 2.59 0.22
CA LEU A 100 11.41 2.77 -0.68
C LEU A 100 11.39 4.14 -1.35
N HIS A 101 11.76 5.16 -0.58
CA HIS A 101 11.82 6.56 -1.01
C HIS A 101 13.25 7.07 -0.78
N PRO A 102 14.20 6.75 -1.66
CA PRO A 102 15.54 7.31 -1.56
C PRO A 102 15.42 8.84 -1.61
N ALA A 103 16.07 9.53 -0.67
CA ALA A 103 16.13 10.99 -0.70
C ALA A 103 16.81 11.42 -2.01
N THR A 104 16.08 12.17 -2.82
CA THR A 104 16.59 12.84 -4.03
C THR A 104 17.63 13.89 -3.66
#